data_AF-A0A960VFE5-F1
#
_entry.id   AF-A0A960VFE5-F1
#
_cell.length_a   1.000
_cell.length_b   1.000
_cell.length_c   1.000
_cell.angle_alpha   90.00
_cell.angle_beta   90.00
_cell.angle_gamma   90.00
#
_symmetry.space_group_name_H-M   'P 1'
#
loop_
_entity.id
_entity.type
_entity.pdbx_description
1 polymer ?
#
loop_
_entity_poly.entity_id
_entity_poly.type
_entity_poly.pdbx_seq_one_letter_code
_entity_poly.pdbx_strand_id
1 'polypeptide(L)'
;MFRRPGKNSNEKEGGAPFYKEEQSSPSAYPYGHSSQESGDVSSRVFETPLVNSPASRPSHLGSERNWQTEESWISKKTTPLPHPFQGIKKGEDPETTLGEGVTFRGELRFERLLRIDGLFEGELLSKGKVIVGPKGTLKANINLKEAIIEGKVIGNITVEGRLELRQGASVEGDIKAASLSVDDGVKIMGLVEVDVANETVQ
;
A
#
# COMPACT_ATOMS: atom_id res chain seq x y z
N MET A 1 54.39 -7.43 50.44
CA MET A 1 52.97 -7.57 50.03
C MET A 1 52.22 -7.87 51.32
N PHE A 2 51.37 -7.00 51.88
CA PHE A 2 50.09 -6.50 51.38
C PHE A 2 49.80 -5.10 51.98
N ARG A 3 49.25 -4.20 51.16
CA ARG A 3 48.84 -2.84 51.54
C ARG A 3 47.40 -2.84 52.11
N ARG A 4 47.16 -1.87 52.99
CA ARG A 4 45.95 -1.57 53.79
C ARG A 4 44.64 -1.59 52.99
N PRO A 5 43.50 -2.01 53.59
CA PRO A 5 42.18 -1.59 53.14
C PRO A 5 41.83 -0.22 53.74
N GLY A 6 41.77 0.81 52.88
CA GLY A 6 41.14 2.09 53.19
C GLY A 6 39.68 2.06 52.74
N LYS A 7 38.75 2.34 53.66
CA LYS A 7 37.33 2.54 53.35
C LYS A 7 37.15 3.89 52.65
N ASN A 8 36.51 3.84 51.49
CA ASN A 8 36.20 5.00 50.66
C ASN A 8 35.04 5.82 51.23
N SER A 9 35.16 7.11 51.00
CA SER A 9 34.29 8.23 51.34
C SER A 9 32.97 8.23 50.55
N ASN A 10 31.95 8.75 51.25
CA ASN A 10 30.69 9.32 50.79
C ASN A 10 30.61 9.75 49.32
N GLU A 11 29.56 9.27 48.64
CA GLU A 11 28.75 10.06 47.70
C GLU A 11 27.27 9.81 48.04
N LYS A 12 26.68 10.76 48.77
CA LYS A 12 25.29 11.20 48.55
C LYS A 12 25.31 11.89 47.17
N GLU A 13 24.34 11.81 46.29
CA GLU A 13 22.97 12.31 46.42
C GLU A 13 22.09 11.63 45.37
N GLY A 14 21.00 11.01 45.80
CA GLY A 14 19.99 10.44 44.92
C GLY A 14 19.05 11.52 44.40
N GLY A 15 19.08 11.71 43.08
CA GLY A 15 17.89 11.72 42.22
C GLY A 15 16.80 12.77 42.50
N ALA A 16 16.95 13.94 41.88
CA ALA A 16 15.78 14.65 41.35
C ALA A 16 15.34 13.98 40.04
N PRO A 17 14.03 13.86 39.79
CA PRO A 17 13.56 14.37 38.51
C PRO A 17 12.46 15.42 38.70
N PHE A 18 12.83 16.64 38.34
CA PHE A 18 11.93 17.74 38.03
C PHE A 18 11.58 17.61 36.54
N TYR A 19 10.39 17.12 36.21
CA TYR A 19 9.80 17.33 34.89
C TYR A 19 8.58 18.23 35.05
N LYS A 20 8.76 19.45 34.55
CA LYS A 20 7.77 20.50 34.46
C LYS A 20 6.92 20.19 33.23
N GLU A 21 5.66 19.86 33.45
CA GLU A 21 4.66 19.70 32.40
C GLU A 21 4.22 21.10 31.95
N GLU A 22 4.63 21.53 30.76
CA GLU A 22 4.08 22.71 30.11
C GLU A 22 3.76 22.44 28.63
N GLN A 23 2.45 22.55 28.37
CA GLN A 23 1.79 23.12 27.20
C GLN A 23 1.90 22.39 25.84
N SER A 24 0.75 21.89 25.37
CA SER A 24 0.32 22.01 23.97
C SER A 24 -1.19 21.79 23.79
N SER A 25 -1.91 22.91 23.65
CA SER A 25 -2.98 23.19 22.68
C SER A 25 -4.22 22.28 22.55
N PRO A 26 -5.43 22.77 22.91
CA PRO A 26 -6.69 22.20 22.44
C PRO A 26 -7.02 22.69 21.02
N SER A 27 -6.93 21.80 20.03
CA SER A 27 -7.46 22.01 18.68
C SER A 27 -8.90 21.48 18.62
N ALA A 28 -9.88 22.36 18.79
CA ALA A 28 -11.27 22.09 18.44
C ALA A 28 -11.84 23.30 17.72
N TYR A 29 -11.85 23.25 16.38
CA TYR A 29 -12.60 24.19 15.56
C TYR A 29 -14.07 23.74 15.50
N PRO A 30 -15.04 24.59 15.89
CA PRO A 30 -16.45 24.32 15.67
C PRO A 30 -16.85 24.74 14.25
N TYR A 31 -17.35 23.80 13.44
CA TYR A 31 -18.09 24.13 12.22
C TYR A 31 -19.51 24.55 12.61
N GLY A 32 -19.79 25.85 12.45
CA GLY A 32 -21.10 26.46 12.62
C GLY A 32 -21.90 26.53 11.32
N HIS A 33 -23.18 26.25 11.47
CA HIS A 33 -24.38 26.47 10.63
C HIS A 33 -24.39 27.56 9.53
N SER A 34 -25.06 27.24 8.41
CA SER A 34 -26.17 28.04 7.82
C SER A 34 -26.89 27.20 6.74
N SER A 35 -28.16 26.82 6.95
CA SER A 35 -29.40 27.53 6.57
C SER A 35 -29.58 27.63 5.05
N GLN A 36 -30.47 26.82 4.47
CA GLN A 36 -31.83 27.22 4.06
C GLN A 36 -31.85 28.33 3.00
N GLU A 37 -32.12 27.94 1.77
CA GLU A 37 -32.83 28.81 0.84
C GLU A 37 -34.00 28.04 0.22
N SER A 38 -35.18 28.54 0.55
CA SER A 38 -36.50 28.12 0.12
C SER A 38 -36.98 29.05 -0.99
N GLY A 39 -37.68 28.48 -1.97
CA GLY A 39 -38.50 29.20 -2.95
C GLY A 39 -38.31 28.60 -4.34
N ASP A 40 -39.31 28.35 -5.16
CA ASP A 40 -40.75 28.50 -5.03
C ASP A 40 -41.37 27.59 -6.11
N VAL A 41 -42.54 27.06 -5.83
CA VAL A 41 -43.28 26.17 -6.73
C VAL A 41 -44.03 27.03 -7.75
N SER A 42 -43.83 26.78 -9.05
CA SER A 42 -44.91 27.05 -10.00
C SER A 42 -44.93 26.08 -11.19
N SER A 43 -46.09 25.45 -11.25
CA SER A 43 -46.64 24.50 -12.20
C SER A 43 -46.66 24.99 -13.66
N ARG A 44 -46.47 24.08 -14.63
CA ARG A 44 -47.55 23.41 -15.40
C ARG A 44 -46.99 22.70 -16.64
N VAL A 45 -47.29 21.40 -16.71
CA VAL A 45 -47.82 20.60 -17.83
C VAL A 45 -47.52 21.09 -19.27
N PHE A 46 -46.81 20.29 -20.08
CA PHE A 46 -47.37 19.51 -21.21
C PHE A 46 -46.29 18.95 -22.16
N GLU A 47 -46.49 17.67 -22.51
CA GLU A 47 -46.18 16.95 -23.76
C GLU A 47 -44.77 16.86 -24.40
N THR A 48 -44.44 15.60 -24.72
CA THR A 48 -43.38 15.02 -25.57
C THR A 48 -43.64 15.24 -27.08
N PRO A 49 -42.85 14.68 -28.03
CA PRO A 49 -41.40 14.62 -28.24
C PRO A 49 -41.00 15.00 -29.71
N LEU A 50 -39.71 14.85 -30.04
CA LEU A 50 -39.11 14.75 -31.40
C LEU A 50 -39.07 16.01 -32.30
N VAL A 51 -37.86 16.53 -32.56
CA VAL A 51 -37.22 16.61 -33.90
C VAL A 51 -36.02 17.56 -33.85
N ASN A 52 -34.80 17.04 -33.96
CA ASN A 52 -33.64 17.86 -34.32
C ASN A 52 -33.27 17.54 -35.77
N SER A 53 -33.84 18.33 -36.68
CA SER A 53 -33.37 18.46 -38.05
C SER A 53 -32.35 19.61 -38.11
N PRO A 54 -31.07 19.37 -38.47
CA PRO A 54 -30.12 20.45 -38.71
C PRO A 54 -30.32 21.10 -40.09
N ALA A 55 -30.40 22.43 -40.06
CA ALA A 55 -29.88 23.43 -41.00
C ALA A 55 -29.83 23.12 -42.52
N SER A 56 -30.71 23.84 -43.24
CA SER A 56 -30.43 24.69 -44.42
C SER A 56 -29.26 24.36 -45.38
N ARG A 57 -29.62 23.75 -46.52
CA ARG A 57 -29.43 24.14 -47.96
C ARG A 57 -28.44 25.29 -48.28
N PRO A 58 -27.75 25.34 -49.45
CA PRO A 58 -28.33 25.00 -50.77
C PRO A 58 -27.41 24.42 -51.86
N SER A 59 -28.10 24.22 -52.99
CA SER A 59 -27.84 23.65 -54.31
C SER A 59 -26.79 24.31 -55.20
N HIS A 60 -26.17 23.46 -56.03
CA HIS A 60 -25.88 23.56 -57.49
C HIS A 60 -24.58 22.79 -57.78
N LEU A 61 -24.35 22.07 -58.87
CA LEU A 61 -25.04 21.75 -60.12
C LEU A 61 -24.10 20.74 -60.81
N GLY A 62 -24.60 19.63 -61.37
CA GLY A 62 -23.85 18.89 -62.39
C GLY A 62 -23.74 17.36 -62.22
N SER A 63 -24.44 16.67 -63.11
CA SER A 63 -24.16 15.34 -63.69
C SER A 63 -24.15 14.11 -62.77
N GLU A 64 -25.32 13.47 -62.73
CA GLU A 64 -25.55 12.06 -63.09
C GLU A 64 -24.45 11.04 -62.76
N ARG A 65 -24.74 10.20 -61.76
CA ARG A 65 -24.61 8.75 -61.90
C ARG A 65 -25.57 8.04 -60.95
N ASN A 66 -26.59 7.45 -61.57
CA ASN A 66 -27.46 6.42 -61.04
C ASN A 66 -26.63 5.19 -60.64
N TRP A 67 -26.81 4.66 -59.43
CA TRP A 67 -26.92 3.22 -59.19
C TRP A 67 -27.55 2.96 -57.83
N GLN A 68 -28.52 2.05 -57.86
CA GLN A 68 -29.39 1.59 -56.80
C GLN A 68 -28.66 0.79 -55.73
N THR A 69 -29.28 0.75 -54.56
CA THR A 69 -29.08 -0.11 -53.41
C THR A 69 -28.66 -1.54 -53.76
N GLU A 70 -27.59 -2.03 -53.12
CA GLU A 70 -27.55 -3.43 -52.67
C GLU A 70 -26.69 -3.53 -51.41
N GLU A 71 -27.35 -3.79 -50.29
CA GLU A 71 -26.72 -4.23 -49.06
C GLU A 71 -26.21 -5.65 -49.27
N SER A 72 -24.89 -5.88 -49.14
CA SER A 72 -24.32 -7.02 -48.43
C SER A 72 -22.84 -7.21 -48.76
N TRP A 73 -22.08 -7.59 -47.73
CA TRP A 73 -20.67 -8.05 -47.73
C TRP A 73 -19.57 -6.97 -47.68
N ILE A 74 -19.49 -6.22 -46.57
CA ILE A 74 -18.16 -5.86 -46.03
C ILE A 74 -17.94 -6.67 -44.76
N SER A 75 -17.75 -7.96 -44.98
CA SER A 75 -16.98 -8.76 -44.05
C SER A 75 -15.51 -8.60 -44.45
N LYS A 76 -14.66 -8.38 -43.43
CA LYS A 76 -13.21 -8.66 -43.34
C LYS A 76 -12.27 -7.44 -43.38
N LYS A 77 -11.83 -7.10 -42.16
CA LYS A 77 -10.53 -6.54 -41.72
C LYS A 77 -10.39 -5.02 -41.63
N THR A 78 -11.15 -4.41 -40.72
CA THR A 78 -10.64 -3.25 -39.96
C THR A 78 -9.84 -3.80 -38.79
N THR A 79 -8.51 -3.77 -38.90
CA THR A 79 -7.63 -3.98 -37.75
C THR A 79 -7.87 -2.84 -36.78
N PRO A 80 -8.38 -3.08 -35.55
CA PRO A 80 -8.45 -2.02 -34.55
C PRO A 80 -7.02 -1.60 -34.26
N LEU A 81 -6.77 -0.28 -34.34
CA LEU A 81 -5.51 0.31 -33.93
C LEU A 81 -5.19 -0.18 -32.49
N PRO A 82 -3.98 -0.71 -32.22
CA PRO A 82 -3.59 -0.95 -30.85
C PRO A 82 -3.52 0.41 -30.17
N HIS A 83 -4.44 0.68 -29.25
CA HIS A 83 -4.31 1.78 -28.32
C HIS A 83 -3.19 1.38 -27.33
N PRO A 84 -1.98 1.98 -27.35
CA PRO A 84 -0.97 1.68 -26.35
C PRO A 84 -1.25 2.57 -25.14
N PHE A 85 -2.33 2.28 -24.43
CA PHE A 85 -2.50 2.71 -23.05
C PHE A 85 -3.02 1.52 -22.27
N GLN A 86 -2.16 0.51 -22.17
CA GLN A 86 -2.37 -0.57 -21.22
C GLN A 86 -2.18 0.06 -19.84
N GLY A 87 -3.32 0.34 -19.21
CA GLY A 87 -3.38 1.04 -17.95
C GLY A 87 -2.35 0.48 -16.98
N ILE A 88 -1.48 1.36 -16.50
CA ILE A 88 -0.94 1.19 -15.16
C ILE A 88 -2.19 1.12 -14.27
N LYS A 89 -2.61 -0.09 -13.87
CA LYS A 89 -3.44 -0.22 -12.69
C LYS A 89 -2.63 0.50 -11.62
N LYS A 90 -3.11 1.67 -11.21
CA LYS A 90 -2.55 2.46 -10.12
C LYS A 90 -2.70 1.58 -8.88
N GLY A 91 -1.74 0.67 -8.71
CA GLY A 91 -1.66 -0.22 -7.58
C GLY A 91 -1.55 0.68 -6.36
N GLU A 92 -2.40 0.42 -5.38
CA GLU A 92 -2.38 1.04 -4.06
C GLU A 92 -0.93 1.25 -3.64
N ASP A 93 -0.51 2.52 -3.61
CA ASP A 93 0.71 2.86 -2.92
C ASP A 93 0.53 2.37 -1.48
N PRO A 94 1.51 1.63 -0.93
CA PRO A 94 1.49 1.21 0.46
C PRO A 94 1.07 2.36 1.38
N GLU A 95 0.00 2.16 2.17
CA GLU A 95 -0.58 3.19 3.05
C GLU A 95 0.47 3.83 3.97
N THR A 96 1.49 3.08 4.34
CA THR A 96 2.66 3.57 5.07
C THR A 96 3.94 3.10 4.39
N THR A 97 4.84 4.04 4.10
CA THR A 97 6.17 3.74 3.54
C THR A 97 7.25 4.34 4.42
N LEU A 98 8.21 3.51 4.79
CA LEU A 98 9.48 3.94 5.36
C LEU A 98 10.49 4.06 4.22
N GLY A 99 10.82 5.30 3.86
CA GLY A 99 11.73 5.61 2.76
C GLY A 99 13.20 5.27 3.04
N GLU A 100 14.00 5.35 1.98
CA GLU A 100 15.45 5.22 2.06
C GLU A 100 16.05 6.29 2.99
N GLY A 101 17.02 5.89 3.82
CA GLY A 101 17.68 6.78 4.80
C GLY A 101 16.93 6.94 6.12
N VAL A 102 15.74 6.35 6.27
CA VAL A 102 15.05 6.27 7.56
C VAL A 102 15.63 5.13 8.37
N THR A 103 15.99 5.40 9.63
CA THR A 103 16.32 4.37 10.62
C THR A 103 15.26 4.39 11.72
N PHE A 104 14.53 3.29 11.86
CA PHE A 104 13.56 3.11 12.93
C PHE A 104 14.08 2.13 13.97
N ARG A 105 13.88 2.46 15.25
CA ARG A 105 14.22 1.59 16.38
C ARG A 105 13.04 1.49 17.35
N GLY A 106 12.57 0.28 17.60
CA GLY A 106 11.50 0.02 18.56
C GLY A 106 10.47 -0.99 18.05
N GLU A 107 9.24 -0.85 18.54
CA GLU A 107 8.11 -1.70 18.14
C GLU A 107 7.24 -0.96 17.12
N LEU A 108 6.85 -1.64 16.04
CA LEU A 108 5.96 -1.10 15.02
C LEU A 108 4.74 -1.98 14.83
N ARG A 109 3.56 -1.35 14.90
CA ARG A 109 2.26 -1.98 14.62
C ARG A 109 1.55 -1.23 13.50
N PHE A 110 0.90 -1.97 12.63
CA PHE A 110 0.08 -1.45 11.52
C PHE A 110 -1.08 -2.40 11.26
N GLU A 111 -2.06 -2.01 10.44
CA GLU A 111 -3.25 -2.84 10.17
C GLU A 111 -3.39 -3.28 8.72
N ARG A 112 -2.98 -2.46 7.76
CA ARG A 112 -3.17 -2.71 6.32
C ARG A 112 -1.87 -3.13 5.64
N LEU A 113 -1.10 -2.17 5.11
CA LEU A 113 0.10 -2.45 4.32
C LEU A 113 1.24 -1.50 4.73
N LEU A 114 2.40 -2.07 5.00
CA LEU A 114 3.63 -1.35 5.31
C LEU A 114 4.72 -1.69 4.30
N ARG A 115 5.36 -0.66 3.72
CA ARG A 115 6.55 -0.79 2.89
C ARG A 115 7.79 -0.26 3.61
N ILE A 116 8.90 -0.98 3.51
CA ILE A 116 10.16 -0.63 4.18
C ILE A 116 11.31 -0.65 3.16
N ASP A 117 11.85 0.52 2.84
CA ASP A 117 13.05 0.73 2.00
C ASP A 117 14.24 1.31 2.80
N GLY A 118 14.17 1.29 4.13
CA GLY A 118 15.20 1.81 5.05
C GLY A 118 15.75 0.77 6.03
N LEU A 119 16.34 1.24 7.14
CA LEU A 119 16.83 0.39 8.23
C LEU A 119 15.79 0.31 9.34
N PHE A 120 15.41 -0.90 9.73
CA PHE A 120 14.48 -1.12 10.85
C PHE A 120 15.10 -2.11 11.83
N GLU A 121 15.18 -1.72 13.11
CA GLU A 121 15.71 -2.57 14.18
C GLU A 121 14.69 -2.66 15.33
N GLY A 122 14.25 -3.86 15.70
CA GLY A 122 13.29 -4.04 16.81
C GLY A 122 12.27 -5.14 16.59
N GLU A 123 10.98 -4.84 16.74
CA GLU A 123 9.91 -5.82 16.62
C GLU A 123 8.76 -5.30 15.77
N LEU A 124 8.23 -6.15 14.91
CA LEU A 124 7.15 -5.81 13.98
C LEU A 124 5.99 -6.77 14.20
N LEU A 125 4.86 -6.25 14.68
CA LEU A 125 3.65 -7.03 14.97
C LEU A 125 2.44 -6.46 14.23
N SER A 126 1.80 -7.27 13.41
CA SER A 126 0.59 -6.86 12.69
C SER A 126 -0.20 -8.05 12.18
N LYS A 127 -1.45 -7.84 11.75
CA LYS A 127 -2.23 -8.81 10.95
C LYS A 127 -2.27 -8.46 9.46
N GLY A 128 -1.57 -7.39 9.08
CA GLY A 128 -1.52 -6.89 7.71
C GLY A 128 -0.38 -7.50 6.90
N LYS A 129 -0.01 -6.77 5.85
CA LYS A 129 1.02 -7.16 4.89
C LYS A 129 2.25 -6.25 4.98
N VAL A 130 3.45 -6.85 4.94
CA VAL A 130 4.72 -6.10 4.79
C VAL A 130 5.34 -6.34 3.44
N ILE A 131 5.91 -5.28 2.88
CA ILE A 131 6.79 -5.33 1.72
C ILE A 131 8.14 -4.75 2.12
N VAL A 132 9.17 -5.59 2.10
CA VAL A 132 10.56 -5.17 2.29
C VAL A 132 11.12 -4.88 0.91
N GLY A 133 11.38 -3.61 0.61
CA GLY A 133 11.97 -3.23 -0.67
C GLY A 133 13.42 -3.69 -0.81
N PRO A 134 14.01 -3.57 -2.01
CA PRO A 134 15.36 -4.06 -2.30
C PRO A 134 16.47 -3.35 -1.51
N LYS A 135 16.22 -2.11 -1.08
CA LYS A 135 17.12 -1.34 -0.21
C LYS A 135 16.82 -1.51 1.28
N GLY A 136 15.75 -2.21 1.61
CA GLY A 136 15.32 -2.44 2.99
C GLY A 136 16.27 -3.39 3.72
N THR A 137 16.69 -3.01 4.92
CA THR A 137 17.40 -3.87 5.86
C THR A 137 16.61 -3.96 7.15
N LEU A 138 16.14 -5.16 7.48
CA LEU A 138 15.41 -5.45 8.71
C LEU A 138 16.28 -6.26 9.66
N LYS A 139 16.39 -5.79 10.90
CA LYS A 139 17.01 -6.53 12.01
C LYS A 139 16.02 -6.64 13.15
N ALA A 140 15.10 -7.58 13.03
CA ALA A 140 13.92 -7.61 13.89
C ALA A 140 13.28 -8.99 13.96
N ASN A 141 12.48 -9.18 15.01
CA ASN A 141 11.49 -10.26 15.03
C ASN A 141 10.23 -9.77 14.32
N ILE A 142 9.78 -10.55 13.34
CA ILE A 142 8.66 -10.21 12.46
C ILE A 142 7.52 -11.19 12.74
N ASN A 143 6.36 -10.67 13.13
CA ASN A 143 5.13 -11.45 13.30
C ASN A 143 3.98 -10.79 12.53
N LEU A 144 3.56 -11.45 11.45
CA LEU A 144 2.56 -10.90 10.53
C LEU A 144 1.77 -11.98 9.78
N LYS A 145 0.75 -11.55 9.02
CA LYS A 145 -0.06 -12.47 8.22
C LYS A 145 0.55 -12.76 6.85
N GLU A 146 1.05 -11.73 6.17
CA GLU A 146 1.68 -11.84 4.85
C GLU A 146 2.95 -10.98 4.75
N ALA A 147 3.99 -11.52 4.13
CA ALA A 147 5.22 -10.78 3.87
C ALA A 147 5.74 -11.02 2.46
N ILE A 148 6.22 -9.94 1.84
CA ILE A 148 7.00 -9.96 0.61
C ILE A 148 8.37 -9.39 0.95
N ILE A 149 9.43 -10.15 0.67
CA ILE A 149 10.81 -9.74 0.95
C ILE A 149 11.57 -9.62 -0.37
N GLU A 150 12.07 -8.43 -0.66
CA GLU A 150 12.96 -8.13 -1.81
C GLU A 150 14.37 -7.72 -1.33
N GLY A 151 14.56 -7.49 -0.03
CA GLY A 151 15.79 -6.98 0.58
C GLY A 151 16.45 -7.92 1.60
N LYS A 152 17.15 -7.35 2.59
CA LYS A 152 17.88 -8.11 3.61
C LYS A 152 17.12 -8.17 4.93
N VAL A 153 16.98 -9.37 5.48
CA VAL A 153 16.34 -9.60 6.79
C VAL A 153 17.26 -10.44 7.68
N ILE A 154 17.46 -9.98 8.91
CA ILE A 154 18.24 -10.67 9.95
C ILE A 154 17.35 -10.79 11.18
N GLY A 155 16.95 -12.00 11.54
CA GLY A 155 16.06 -12.25 12.68
C GLY A 155 15.01 -13.32 12.41
N ASN A 156 14.13 -13.53 13.38
CA ASN A 156 13.09 -14.56 13.28
C ASN A 156 11.88 -14.01 12.52
N ILE A 157 11.39 -14.78 11.55
CA ILE A 157 10.23 -14.43 10.73
C ILE A 157 9.13 -15.45 11.03
N THR A 158 8.00 -14.97 11.55
CA THR A 158 6.78 -15.74 11.78
C THR A 158 5.67 -15.16 10.92
N VAL A 159 5.18 -15.94 9.96
CA VAL A 159 4.13 -15.56 9.01
C VAL A 159 2.97 -16.54 9.14
N GLU A 160 1.80 -16.06 9.56
CA GLU A 160 0.61 -16.93 9.69
C GLU A 160 0.10 -17.45 8.35
N GLY A 161 0.34 -16.70 7.26
CA GLY A 161 -0.12 -17.01 5.91
C GLY A 161 1.04 -17.20 4.93
N ARG A 162 1.09 -16.33 3.92
CA ARG A 162 2.00 -16.45 2.78
C ARG A 162 3.25 -15.58 2.95
N LEU A 163 4.41 -16.21 2.82
CA LEU A 163 5.71 -15.56 2.72
C LEU A 163 6.22 -15.68 1.28
N GLU A 164 6.48 -14.54 0.64
CA GLU A 164 7.04 -14.45 -0.71
C GLU A 164 8.45 -13.85 -0.64
N LEU A 165 9.45 -14.63 -1.05
CA LEU A 165 10.82 -14.17 -1.21
C LEU A 165 11.07 -13.92 -2.69
N ARG A 166 11.34 -12.67 -3.04
CA ARG A 166 11.59 -12.23 -4.43
C ARG A 166 13.08 -12.18 -4.72
N GLN A 167 13.41 -12.04 -6.01
CA GLN A 167 14.80 -11.95 -6.46
C GLN A 167 15.61 -10.90 -5.69
N GLY A 168 16.78 -11.31 -5.19
CA GLY A 168 17.67 -10.46 -4.40
C GLY A 168 17.44 -10.50 -2.89
N ALA A 169 16.40 -11.19 -2.41
CA ALA A 169 16.15 -11.35 -0.99
C ALA A 169 17.26 -12.17 -0.29
N SER A 170 17.66 -11.72 0.90
CA SER A 170 18.62 -12.42 1.76
C SER A 170 18.08 -12.50 3.17
N VAL A 171 17.78 -13.70 3.65
CA VAL A 171 17.26 -13.94 4.99
C VAL A 171 18.28 -14.71 5.83
N GLU A 172 18.64 -14.16 6.98
CA GLU A 172 19.51 -14.78 7.98
C GLU A 172 18.72 -14.94 9.30
N GLY A 173 18.26 -16.16 9.60
CA GLY A 173 17.44 -16.47 10.77
C GLY A 173 16.40 -17.55 10.53
N ASP A 174 15.60 -17.83 11.55
CA ASP A 174 14.58 -18.88 11.51
C ASP A 174 13.27 -18.35 10.89
N ILE A 175 12.72 -19.13 9.95
CA ILE A 175 11.50 -18.80 9.22
C ILE A 175 10.41 -19.81 9.59
N LYS A 176 9.26 -19.32 10.03
CA LYS A 176 8.01 -20.07 10.20
C LYS A 176 6.94 -19.45 9.32
N ALA A 177 6.38 -20.22 8.38
CA ALA A 177 5.33 -19.73 7.49
C ALA A 177 4.30 -20.83 7.15
N ALA A 178 3.05 -20.48 6.83
CA ALA A 178 2.10 -21.47 6.35
C ALA A 178 2.27 -21.81 4.87
N SER A 179 2.71 -20.84 4.07
CA SER A 179 3.07 -21.02 2.67
C SER A 179 4.32 -20.21 2.34
N LEU A 180 5.28 -20.82 1.67
CA LEU A 180 6.53 -20.20 1.25
C LEU A 180 6.64 -20.23 -0.28
N SER A 181 6.80 -19.07 -0.90
CA SER A 181 7.14 -18.90 -2.33
C SER A 181 8.52 -18.26 -2.44
N VAL A 182 9.40 -18.82 -3.28
CA VAL A 182 10.77 -18.36 -3.44
C VAL A 182 11.08 -18.18 -4.92
N ASP A 183 11.51 -16.98 -5.31
CA ASP A 183 12.01 -16.66 -6.65
C ASP A 183 13.51 -17.00 -6.81
N ASP A 184 14.00 -16.91 -8.05
CA ASP A 184 15.41 -17.09 -8.37
C ASP A 184 16.32 -16.06 -7.66
N GLY A 185 17.53 -16.48 -7.28
CA GLY A 185 18.54 -15.59 -6.70
C GLY A 185 18.32 -15.23 -5.23
N VAL A 186 17.41 -15.90 -4.52
CA VAL A 186 17.19 -15.74 -3.07
C VAL A 186 18.22 -16.52 -2.26
N LYS A 187 18.69 -15.94 -1.14
CA LYS A 187 19.54 -16.60 -0.16
C LYS A 187 18.82 -16.73 1.18
N ILE A 188 18.80 -17.95 1.73
CA ILE A 188 18.20 -18.23 3.04
C ILE A 188 19.24 -18.95 3.88
N MET A 189 19.49 -18.47 5.09
CA MET A 189 20.44 -19.03 6.05
C MET A 189 19.76 -19.19 7.41
N GLY A 190 19.26 -20.39 7.72
CA GLY A 190 18.61 -20.71 8.99
C GLY A 190 17.68 -21.91 8.89
N LEU A 191 16.88 -22.14 9.94
CA LEU A 191 15.82 -23.15 9.91
C LEU A 191 14.61 -22.59 9.16
N VAL A 192 14.02 -23.40 8.28
CA VAL A 192 12.76 -23.08 7.62
C VAL A 192 11.75 -24.14 8.00
N GLU A 193 10.67 -23.71 8.66
CA GLU A 193 9.54 -24.53 9.06
C GLU A 193 8.31 -24.03 8.30
N VAL A 194 7.69 -24.92 7.53
CA VAL A 194 6.45 -24.61 6.81
C VAL A 194 5.33 -25.44 7.43
N ASP A 195 4.42 -24.76 8.14
CA ASP A 195 3.29 -25.39 8.83
C ASP A 195 1.98 -24.99 8.17
N VAL A 196 1.44 -25.88 7.34
CA VAL A 196 0.20 -25.61 6.61
C VAL A 196 -0.95 -25.60 7.61
N ALA A 197 -1.44 -24.40 7.93
CA ALA A 197 -2.66 -24.22 8.71
C ALA A 197 -3.84 -24.82 7.93
N ASN A 198 -4.13 -26.10 8.17
CA ASN A 198 -5.28 -26.78 7.60
C ASN A 198 -6.55 -26.17 8.22
N GLU A 199 -7.24 -25.35 7.44
CA GLU A 199 -8.59 -24.89 7.76
C GLU A 199 -9.49 -26.12 7.81
N THR A 200 -9.81 -26.58 9.02
CA THR A 200 -10.67 -27.74 9.22
C THR A 200 -12.09 -27.29 8.89
N VAL A 201 -12.58 -27.65 7.71
CA VAL A 201 -13.97 -27.43 7.32
C VAL A 201 -14.84 -28.26 8.28
N GLN A 202 -15.51 -27.57 9.21
CA GLN A 202 -16.54 -28.14 10.10
C GLN A 202 -17.92 -28.07 9.45
#